data_AF-A0A6I0SC55-F1
#
_entry.id   AF-A0A6I0SC55-F1
#
_cell.length_a   1.000
_cell.length_b   1.000
_cell.length_c   1.000
_cell.angle_alpha   90.00
_cell.angle_beta   90.00
_cell.angle_gamma   90.00
#
_symmetry.space_group_name_H-M   'P 1'
#
loop_
_entity.id
_entity.type
_entity.pdbx_description
1 polymer ?
#
loop_
_entity_poly.entity_id
_entity_poly.type
_entity_poly.pdbx_seq_one_letter_code
_entity_poly.pdbx_strand_id
1 'polypeptide(L)'
;MTNEKMKINGCTPIEDLITEDFGAIGTPERDEFERGCEAFIIGEQIKAGMTQEQLAAKIGTKESYISRIENGHADIQLSTLFKIYHVLYE
;
A
#
# COMPACT_ATOMS: atom_id res chain seq x y z
N MET A 1 -0.21 20.96 -1.46
CA MET A 1 0.38 21.94 -0.51
C MET A 1 1.79 21.47 -0.19
N THR A 2 2.74 22.37 0.08
CA THR A 2 4.13 21.99 0.44
C THR A 2 4.21 21.61 1.92
N ASN A 3 5.17 20.76 2.31
CA ASN A 3 5.37 20.36 3.73
C ASN A 3 5.57 21.57 4.66
N GLU A 4 6.19 22.64 4.16
CA GLU A 4 6.33 23.90 4.90
C GLU A 4 4.98 24.55 5.22
N LYS A 5 4.03 24.54 4.27
CA LYS A 5 2.66 25.06 4.50
C LYS A 5 1.87 24.20 5.49
N MET A 6 2.14 22.90 5.57
CA MET A 6 1.45 21.99 6.50
C MET A 6 1.89 22.22 7.96
N LYS A 7 3.20 22.39 8.19
CA LYS A 7 3.75 22.67 9.53
C LYS A 7 3.29 24.02 10.08
N ILE A 8 3.14 25.04 9.22
CA ILE A 8 2.58 26.35 9.60
C ILE A 8 1.13 26.22 10.10
N ASN A 9 0.37 25.26 9.58
CA ASN A 9 -1.01 25.00 10.01
C ASN A 9 -1.12 24.02 11.19
N GLY A 10 0.02 23.63 11.80
CA GLY A 10 0.03 22.66 12.90
C GLY A 10 -0.25 21.22 12.47
N CYS A 11 -0.18 20.91 11.18
CA CYS A 11 -0.37 19.56 10.66
C CYS A 11 0.97 18.92 10.32
N THR A 12 1.20 17.71 10.83
CA THR A 12 2.37 16.89 10.48
C THR A 12 2.02 16.03 9.27
N PRO A 13 2.86 16.00 8.21
CA PRO A 13 2.72 15.04 7.12
C PRO A 13 2.71 13.61 7.65
N ILE A 14 1.83 12.76 7.12
CA ILE A 14 1.72 11.38 7.59
C ILE A 14 3.03 10.60 7.40
N GLU A 15 3.82 10.91 6.38
CA GLU A 15 5.14 10.30 6.17
C GLU A 15 6.14 10.65 7.27
N ASP A 16 6.06 11.88 7.81
CA ASP A 16 6.89 12.29 8.94
C ASP A 16 6.52 11.48 10.19
N LEU A 17 5.21 11.22 10.42
CA LEU A 17 4.72 10.39 11.53
C LEU A 17 5.10 8.91 11.37
N ILE A 18 4.95 8.35 10.17
CA ILE A 18 5.34 6.96 9.90
C ILE A 18 6.85 6.79 10.05
N THR A 19 7.63 7.78 9.63
CA THR A 19 9.08 7.77 9.81
C THR A 19 9.48 7.88 11.29
N GLU A 20 8.72 8.64 12.09
CA GLU A 20 8.93 8.76 13.54
C GLU A 20 8.62 7.45 14.26
N ASP A 21 7.50 6.79 13.93
CA ASP A 21 7.01 5.61 14.63
C ASP A 21 7.61 4.28 14.14
N PHE A 22 7.96 4.19 12.85
CA PHE A 22 8.39 2.95 12.20
C PHE A 22 9.73 3.07 11.46
N GLY A 23 10.40 4.22 11.57
CA GLY A 23 11.69 4.46 10.97
C GLY A 23 11.66 4.87 9.49
N ALA A 24 12.83 5.28 9.01
CA ALA A 24 13.02 5.75 7.64
C ALA A 24 12.89 4.60 6.63
N ILE A 25 12.57 4.96 5.39
CA ILE A 25 12.51 4.02 4.26
C ILE A 25 13.82 3.20 4.17
N GLY A 26 13.67 1.87 4.11
CA GLY A 26 14.78 0.91 4.03
C GLY A 26 15.36 0.45 5.37
N THR A 27 14.77 0.85 6.51
CA THR A 27 15.09 0.22 7.80
C THR A 27 14.32 -1.10 7.98
N PRO A 28 14.86 -2.07 8.74
CA PRO A 28 14.15 -3.33 9.00
C PRO A 28 12.77 -3.14 9.63
N GLU A 29 12.63 -2.13 10.51
CA GLU A 29 11.38 -1.77 11.19
C GLU A 29 10.35 -1.20 10.21
N ARG A 30 10.80 -0.34 9.29
CA ARG A 30 9.95 0.20 8.22
C ARG A 30 9.50 -0.89 7.27
N ASP A 31 10.41 -1.80 6.91
CA ASP A 31 10.10 -2.94 6.05
C ASP A 31 9.08 -3.88 6.71
N GLU A 32 9.13 -4.06 8.04
CA GLU A 32 8.16 -4.88 8.77
C GLU A 32 6.78 -4.23 8.85
N PHE A 33 6.75 -2.93 9.14
CA PHE A 33 5.52 -2.14 9.09
C PHE A 33 4.87 -2.21 7.71
N GLU A 34 5.63 -2.00 6.63
CA GLU A 34 5.13 -2.04 5.26
C GLU A 34 4.60 -3.43 4.88
N ARG A 35 5.29 -4.52 5.26
CA ARG A 35 4.78 -5.89 5.09
C ARG A 35 3.46 -6.14 5.83
N GLY A 36 3.32 -5.60 7.04
CA GLY A 36 2.09 -5.71 7.82
C GLY A 36 0.91 -4.99 7.17
N CYS A 37 1.15 -3.77 6.66
CA CYS A 37 0.16 -3.02 5.88
C CYS A 37 -0.23 -3.77 4.61
N GLU A 38 0.74 -4.30 3.86
CA GLU A 38 0.51 -5.08 2.64
C GLU A 38 -0.42 -6.27 2.87
N ALA A 39 -0.15 -7.06 3.92
CA ALA A 39 -0.97 -8.20 4.31
C ALA A 39 -2.39 -7.78 4.73
N PHE A 40 -2.52 -6.67 5.47
CA PHE A 40 -3.82 -6.13 5.89
C PHE A 40 -4.68 -5.72 4.69
N ILE A 41 -4.09 -5.02 3.72
CA ILE A 41 -4.77 -4.53 2.53
C ILE A 41 -5.32 -5.70 1.71
N ILE A 42 -4.48 -6.70 1.42
CA ILE A 42 -4.87 -7.92 0.70
C ILE A 42 -6.01 -8.65 1.45
N GLY A 43 -5.92 -8.75 2.78
CA GLY A 43 -6.97 -9.33 3.61
C GLY A 43 -8.32 -8.60 3.52
N GLU A 44 -8.31 -7.27 3.42
CA GLU A 44 -9.53 -6.47 3.25
C GLU A 44 -10.11 -6.57 1.83
N GLN A 45 -9.28 -6.78 0.78
CA GLN A 45 -9.77 -7.04 -0.58
C GLN A 45 -10.63 -8.30 -0.65
N ILE A 46 -10.17 -9.37 0.00
CA ILE A 46 -10.89 -10.64 0.07
C ILE A 46 -12.24 -10.46 0.80
N LYS A 47 -12.27 -9.62 1.84
CA LYS A 47 -13.51 -9.32 2.57
C LYS A 47 -14.47 -8.42 1.80
N ALA A 48 -13.98 -7.55 0.91
CA ALA A 48 -14.79 -6.57 0.19
C ALA A 48 -15.49 -7.12 -1.07
N GLY A 49 -15.24 -8.38 -1.46
CA GLY A 49 -15.94 -9.03 -2.57
C GLY A 49 -15.50 -8.60 -3.98
N MET A 50 -14.33 -7.97 -4.10
CA MET A 50 -13.74 -7.59 -5.39
C MET A 50 -13.01 -8.79 -6.01
N THR A 51 -13.29 -9.10 -7.28
CA THR A 51 -12.61 -10.22 -7.96
C THR A 51 -11.20 -9.82 -8.42
N GLN A 52 -10.31 -10.81 -8.61
CA GLN A 52 -8.96 -10.60 -9.14
C GLN A 52 -8.97 -9.83 -10.47
N GLU A 53 -9.95 -10.12 -11.34
CA GLU A 53 -10.14 -9.41 -12.62
C GLU A 53 -10.54 -7.95 -12.43
N GLN A 54 -11.44 -7.65 -11.49
CA GLN A 54 -11.85 -6.28 -11.20
C GLN A 54 -10.70 -5.46 -10.63
N LEU A 55 -9.92 -6.06 -9.72
CA LEU A 55 -8.73 -5.42 -9.17
C LEU A 55 -7.69 -5.17 -10.27
N ALA A 56 -7.42 -6.18 -11.10
CA ALA A 56 -6.48 -6.08 -12.19
C ALA A 56 -6.87 -4.99 -13.20
N ALA A 57 -8.15 -4.90 -13.54
CA ALA A 57 -8.69 -3.87 -14.42
C ALA A 57 -8.50 -2.46 -13.84
N LYS A 58 -8.73 -2.28 -12.53
CA LYS A 58 -8.59 -0.98 -11.87
C LYS A 58 -7.14 -0.50 -11.78
N ILE A 59 -6.18 -1.39 -11.51
CA ILE A 59 -4.76 -1.00 -11.38
C ILE A 59 -3.97 -1.10 -12.70
N GLY A 60 -4.63 -1.54 -13.78
CA GLY A 60 -4.02 -1.67 -15.11
C GLY A 60 -3.01 -2.81 -15.22
N THR A 61 -3.32 -3.97 -14.64
CA THR A 61 -2.50 -5.19 -14.76
C THR A 61 -3.33 -6.38 -15.26
N LYS A 62 -2.71 -7.56 -15.34
CA LYS A 62 -3.40 -8.81 -15.69
C LYS A 62 -3.88 -9.53 -14.43
N GLU A 63 -5.05 -10.16 -14.50
CA GLU A 63 -5.57 -11.04 -13.44
C GLU A 63 -4.52 -12.10 -13.02
N SER A 64 -3.83 -12.71 -13.99
CA SER A 64 -2.78 -13.70 -13.74
C SER A 64 -1.56 -13.15 -12.99
N TYR A 65 -1.39 -11.83 -12.91
CA TYR A 65 -0.38 -11.21 -12.07
C TYR A 65 -0.87 -11.12 -10.61
N ILE A 66 -2.13 -10.69 -10.40
CA ILE A 66 -2.77 -10.68 -9.07
C ILE A 66 -2.80 -12.08 -8.47
N SER A 67 -3.28 -13.06 -9.24
CA SER A 67 -3.33 -14.46 -8.82
C SER A 67 -1.97 -15.00 -8.38
N ARG A 68 -0.88 -14.65 -9.08
CA ARG A 68 0.47 -15.09 -8.67
C ARG A 68 0.95 -14.41 -7.40
N ILE A 69 0.63 -13.14 -7.19
CA ILE A 69 0.97 -12.43 -5.96
C ILE A 69 0.23 -13.08 -4.78
N GLU A 70 -1.08 -13.30 -4.90
CA GLU A 70 -1.90 -13.91 -3.85
C GLU A 70 -1.45 -15.33 -3.48
N ASN A 71 -0.96 -16.10 -4.47
CA ASN A 71 -0.45 -17.45 -4.25
C ASN A 71 1.06 -17.50 -3.90
N GLY A 72 1.72 -16.36 -3.68
CA GLY A 72 3.14 -16.32 -3.32
C GLY A 72 4.10 -16.75 -4.45
N HIS A 73 3.65 -16.66 -5.70
CA HIS A 73 4.40 -17.02 -6.91
C HIS A 73 4.92 -15.80 -7.68
N ALA A 74 4.74 -14.59 -7.15
CA ALA A 74 5.33 -13.38 -7.69
C ALA A 74 5.55 -12.35 -6.58
N ASP A 75 6.71 -11.70 -6.61
CA ASP A 75 6.97 -10.51 -5.81
C ASP A 75 6.17 -9.32 -6.38
N ILE A 76 5.73 -8.45 -5.49
CA ILE A 76 5.02 -7.21 -5.83
C ILE A 76 5.93 -6.02 -5.54
N GLN A 77 6.00 -5.07 -6.47
CA GLN A 77 6.66 -3.80 -6.20
C GLN A 77 5.78 -2.94 -5.28
N LEU A 78 6.39 -2.28 -4.30
CA LEU A 78 5.70 -1.40 -3.36
C LEU A 78 4.83 -0.33 -4.06
N SER A 79 5.27 0.21 -5.21
CA SER A 79 4.47 1.13 -6.01
C SER A 79 3.15 0.53 -6.54
N THR A 80 3.15 -0.77 -6.83
CA THR A 80 1.97 -1.51 -7.28
C THR A 80 1.07 -1.85 -6.10
N LEU A 81 1.65 -2.16 -4.95
CA LEU A 81 0.90 -2.28 -3.69
C LEU A 81 0.13 -0.99 -3.38
N PHE A 82 0.78 0.17 -3.48
CA PHE A 82 0.11 1.45 -3.24
C PHE A 82 -1.02 1.74 -4.24
N LYS A 83 -0.89 1.33 -5.50
CA LYS A 83 -1.99 1.41 -6.47
C LYS A 83 -3.17 0.54 -6.08
N ILE A 84 -2.89 -0.68 -5.59
CA ILE A 84 -3.90 -1.59 -5.05
C ILE A 84 -4.61 -0.95 -3.86
N TYR A 85 -3.86 -0.37 -2.92
CA TYR A 85 -4.41 0.35 -1.78
C TYR A 85 -5.33 1.50 -2.18
N HIS A 86 -4.86 2.40 -3.04
CA HIS A 86 -5.61 3.58 -3.46
C HIS A 86 -6.95 3.22 -4.10
N VAL A 87 -6.98 2.15 -4.91
CA VAL A 87 -8.19 1.62 -5.57
C VAL A 87 -9.25 1.10 -4.60
N LEU A 88 -8.88 0.75 -3.37
CA LEU A 88 -9.77 0.15 -2.37
C LEU A 88 -10.36 1.17 -1.39
N TYR A 89 -9.67 2.28 -1.17
CA TYR A 89 -10.02 3.28 -0.17
C TYR A 89 -10.47 4.63 -0.77
N GLU A 90 -10.58 4.73 -2.10
CA GLU A 90 -11.38 5.74 -2.83
C GLU A 90 -12.65 5.13 -3.43
#